data_AF-A0A7Y8FWK6-F1
#
_entry.id   AF-A0A7Y8FWK6-F1
#
_cell.length_a   1.000
_cell.length_b   1.000
_cell.length_c   1.000
_cell.angle_alpha   90.00
_cell.angle_beta   90.00
_cell.angle_gamma   90.00
#
_symmetry.space_group_name_H-M   'P 1'
#
loop_
_entity.id
_entity.type
_entity.pdbx_description
1 polymer ?
#
loop_
_entity_poly.entity_id
_entity_poly.type
_entity_poly.pdbx_seq_one_letter_code
_entity_poly.pdbx_strand_id
1 'polypeptide(L)'
;TQANDPQATRQALDAWARQQPETLADMAARFVPLSDALDGLNGALYSESGQYWLGEDLWRAVKAIPMVERAQDPATDTTSLPPLYPK
;
A
#
# COMPACT_ATOMS: atom_id res chain seq x y z
N THR A 1 4.51 17.05 -8.16
CA THR A 1 4.65 15.63 -8.52
C THR A 1 4.87 14.86 -7.24
N GLN A 2 3.79 14.33 -6.65
CA GLN A 2 3.86 13.57 -5.40
C GLN A 2 4.43 12.20 -5.76
N ALA A 3 5.75 12.08 -5.71
CA ALA A 3 6.45 10.83 -5.97
C ALA A 3 5.98 9.80 -4.94
N ASN A 4 5.80 8.57 -5.40
CA ASN A 4 5.37 7.41 -4.62
C ASN A 4 6.23 7.26 -3.36
N ASP A 5 5.79 7.89 -2.28
CA ASP A 5 6.52 7.91 -1.03
C ASP A 5 6.39 6.51 -0.40
N PRO A 6 7.49 5.75 -0.29
CA PRO A 6 7.43 4.38 0.21
C PRO A 6 6.81 4.30 1.61
N GLN A 7 7.05 5.31 2.46
CA GLN A 7 6.51 5.36 3.81
C GLN A 7 5.00 5.58 3.79
N ALA A 8 4.52 6.52 2.97
CA ALA A 8 3.08 6.76 2.82
C ALA A 8 2.36 5.53 2.25
N THR A 9 2.94 4.86 1.26
CA THR A 9 2.36 3.63 0.72
C THR A 9 2.35 2.51 1.76
N ARG A 10 3.40 2.36 2.58
CA ARG A 10 3.43 1.34 3.64
C ARG A 10 2.30 1.54 4.65
N GLN A 11 2.01 2.79 5.02
CA GLN A 11 0.89 3.14 5.91
C GLN A 11 -0.47 2.83 5.26
N ALA A 12 -0.66 3.23 4.00
CA ALA A 12 -1.90 2.95 3.27
C ALA A 12 -2.16 1.44 3.14
N LEU A 13 -1.10 0.66 2.90
CA LEU A 13 -1.19 -0.80 2.79
C LEU A 13 -1.52 -1.46 4.15
N ASP A 14 -0.95 -0.96 5.24
CA ASP A 14 -1.31 -1.43 6.59
C ASP A 14 -2.78 -1.14 6.90
N ALA A 15 -3.26 0.07 6.59
CA ALA A 15 -4.66 0.44 6.77
C ALA A 15 -5.62 -0.39 5.90
N TRP A 16 -5.24 -0.67 4.65
CA TRP A 16 -6.00 -1.55 3.77
C TRP A 16 -6.00 -2.99 4.25
N ALA A 17 -4.86 -3.51 4.71
CA ALA A 17 -4.77 -4.87 5.24
C ALA A 17 -5.66 -5.09 6.46
N ARG A 18 -5.85 -4.07 7.30
CA ARG A 18 -6.80 -4.12 8.43
C ARG A 18 -8.26 -4.25 8.00
N GLN A 19 -8.59 -3.90 6.76
CA GLN A 19 -9.94 -4.04 6.19
C GLN A 19 -10.16 -5.43 5.58
N GLN A 20 -9.09 -6.21 5.38
CA GLN A 20 -9.16 -7.57 4.85
C GLN A 20 -9.49 -8.57 5.97
N PRO A 21 -10.15 -9.70 5.66
CA PRO A 21 -10.48 -10.75 6.65
C PRO A 21 -9.27 -11.51 7.19
N GLU A 22 -8.10 -11.24 6.62
CA GLU A 22 -6.86 -11.97 6.77
C GLU A 22 -5.71 -10.95 6.82
N THR A 23 -4.61 -11.32 7.47
CA THR A 23 -3.51 -10.36 7.66
C THR A 23 -2.74 -10.12 6.36
N LEU A 24 -2.12 -8.94 6.22
CA LEU A 24 -1.25 -8.64 5.08
C LEU A 24 -0.18 -9.71 4.86
N ALA A 25 0.39 -10.22 5.95
CA ALA A 25 1.43 -11.24 5.90
C ALA A 25 0.90 -12.56 5.34
N ASP A 26 -0.31 -12.94 5.73
CA ASP A 26 -0.98 -14.15 5.23
C ASP A 26 -1.37 -14.01 3.75
N MET A 27 -1.84 -12.82 3.35
CA MET A 27 -2.07 -12.46 1.94
C MET A 27 -0.79 -12.54 1.11
N ALA A 28 0.31 -11.96 1.61
CA ALA A 28 1.59 -11.99 0.92
C ALA A 28 2.12 -13.43 0.79
N ALA A 29 1.95 -14.26 1.82
CA ALA A 29 2.35 -15.66 1.78
C ALA A 29 1.62 -16.47 0.71
N ARG A 30 0.36 -16.16 0.41
CA ARG A 30 -0.44 -16.86 -0.61
C ARG A 30 -0.39 -16.20 -2.00
N PHE A 31 -0.14 -14.89 -2.08
CA PHE A 31 -0.01 -14.13 -3.32
C PHE A 31 1.45 -13.75 -3.57
N VAL A 32 2.17 -14.62 -4.27
CA VAL A 32 3.55 -14.38 -4.72
C VAL A 32 3.76 -12.97 -5.33
N PRO A 33 2.92 -12.47 -6.27
CA PRO A 33 3.12 -11.13 -6.84
C PRO A 33 2.95 -10.00 -5.81
N LEU A 34 2.14 -10.20 -4.76
CA LEU A 34 2.02 -9.24 -3.66
C LEU A 34 3.27 -9.27 -2.78
N SER A 35 3.80 -10.45 -2.50
CA SER A 35 5.02 -10.60 -1.72
C SER A 35 6.24 -9.99 -2.42
N ASP A 36 6.36 -10.19 -3.74
CA ASP A 36 7.42 -9.60 -4.57
C ASP A 36 7.36 -8.06 -4.56
N ALA A 37 6.17 -7.49 -4.78
CA ALA A 37 5.98 -6.04 -4.72
C ALA A 37 6.22 -5.44 -3.32
N LEU A 38 5.89 -6.18 -2.26
CA LEU A 38 6.20 -5.84 -0.87
C LEU A 38 7.69 -5.87 -0.58
N ASP A 39 8.42 -6.82 -1.16
CA ASP A 39 9.88 -6.88 -1.06
C ASP A 39 10.53 -5.67 -1.73
N GLY A 40 10.07 -5.30 -2.94
CA GLY A 40 10.48 -4.08 -3.63
C GLY A 40 10.20 -2.80 -2.82
N LEU A 41 9.05 -2.74 -2.14
CA LEU A 41 8.72 -1.63 -1.23
C LEU A 41 9.66 -1.60 -0.01
N ASN A 42 9.92 -2.74 0.64
CA ASN A 42 10.87 -2.82 1.76
C ASN A 42 12.28 -2.44 1.31
N GLY A 43 12.70 -2.88 0.12
CA GLY A 43 13.95 -2.47 -0.50
C GLY A 43 14.04 -0.96 -0.69
N ALA A 44 12.93 -0.28 -1.02
CA ALA A 44 12.88 1.18 -1.14
C ALA A 44 12.87 1.91 0.20
N LEU A 45 12.24 1.33 1.24
CA LEU A 45 12.19 1.89 2.60
C LEU A 45 13.56 1.87 3.29
N TYR A 46 14.35 0.81 3.06
CA TYR A 46 15.66 0.61 3.67
C TYR A 46 16.84 0.93 2.71
N SER A 47 16.58 1.22 1.43
CA SER A 47 17.62 1.70 0.52
C SER A 47 18.05 3.11 0.89
N GLU A 48 19.25 3.23 1.46
CA GLU A 48 19.93 4.51 1.64
C GLU A 48 20.25 5.20 0.29
N SER A 49 20.23 4.46 -0.82
CA SER A 49 20.73 4.90 -2.14
C SER A 49 19.70 5.53 -3.07
N GLY A 50 18.47 5.79 -2.63
CA GLY A 50 17.46 6.48 -3.45
C GLY A 50 16.96 5.64 -4.63
N GLN A 51 16.68 4.36 -4.41
CA GLN A 51 15.99 3.55 -5.41
C GLN A 51 14.61 4.15 -5.68
N TYR A 52 14.36 4.51 -6.94
CA TYR A 52 13.06 5.02 -7.39
C TYR A 52 12.06 3.87 -7.43
N TRP A 53 11.32 3.72 -6.35
CA TRP A 53 10.18 2.82 -6.29
C TRP A 53 8.93 3.52 -6.83
N LEU A 54 8.28 2.91 -7.81
CA LEU A 54 7.13 3.49 -8.51
C LEU A 54 5.79 2.96 -7.99
N GLY A 55 5.79 1.85 -7.25
CA GLY A 55 4.57 1.24 -6.70
C GLY A 55 3.59 0.66 -7.73
N GLU A 56 3.92 0.64 -9.02
CA GLU A 56 3.08 0.04 -10.05
C GLU A 56 2.90 -1.47 -9.84
N ASP A 57 3.96 -2.21 -9.53
CA ASP A 57 3.88 -3.64 -9.25
C ASP A 57 3.01 -3.93 -8.02
N LEU A 58 3.10 -3.08 -6.99
CA LEU A 58 2.24 -3.20 -5.81
C LEU A 58 0.78 -2.94 -6.16
N TRP A 59 0.48 -1.88 -6.91
CA TRP A 59 -0.89 -1.57 -7.32
C TRP A 59 -1.49 -2.66 -8.22
N ARG A 60 -0.68 -3.24 -9.11
CA ARG A 60 -1.09 -4.38 -9.93
C ARG A 60 -1.33 -5.62 -9.10
N ALA A 61 -0.47 -5.92 -8.13
CA ALA A 61 -0.62 -7.05 -7.24
C ALA A 61 -1.87 -6.93 -6.37
N VAL A 62 -2.11 -5.76 -5.75
CA VAL A 62 -3.31 -5.51 -4.93
C VAL A 62 -4.60 -5.66 -5.74
N LYS A 63 -4.63 -5.16 -6.98
CA LYS A 63 -5.79 -5.35 -7.88
C LYS A 63 -5.97 -6.78 -8.39
N ALA A 64 -4.90 -7.58 -8.41
CA ALA A 64 -4.94 -8.96 -8.85
C ALA A 64 -5.45 -9.92 -7.75
N ILE A 65 -5.51 -9.46 -6.50
CA ILE A 65 -6.10 -10.24 -5.40
C ILE A 65 -7.59 -10.37 -5.72
N PRO A 66 -8.10 -11.60 -5.95
CA PRO A 66 -9.51 -11.85 -6.16
C PRO A 66 -10.23 -11.42 -4.90
N MET A 67 -10.89 -10.27 -5.00
CA MET A 67 -11.62 -9.64 -3.91
C MET A 67 -12.72 -10.63 -3.52
N VAL A 68 -12.51 -11.37 -2.42
CA VAL A 68 -13.58 -12.15 -1.80
C VAL A 68 -14.60 -11.11 -1.37
N GLU A 69 -15.63 -11.02 -2.20
CA GLU A 69 -16.83 -10.19 -2.12
C GLU A 69 -17.07 -9.60 -0.73
N ARG A 70 -16.63 -8.35 -0.54
CA ARG A 70 -17.23 -7.46 0.44
C ARG A 70 -17.56 -6.15 -0.23
N ALA A 71 -18.85 -6.02 -0.50
CA ALA A 71 -19.56 -4.77 -0.48
C ALA A 71 -19.07 -3.89 0.67
N GLN A 72 -18.33 -2.83 0.38
CA GLN A 72 -18.31 -1.61 1.18
C GLN A 72 -18.23 -0.43 0.22
N ASP A 73 -19.38 0.23 0.13
CA ASP A 73 -19.67 1.59 -0.33
C ASP A 73 -18.48 2.53 -0.57
N PRO A 74 -18.47 3.32 -1.67
CA PRO A 74 -17.61 4.49 -1.80
C PRO A 74 -18.14 5.64 -0.93
N ALA A 75 -18.16 5.48 0.40
CA ALA A 75 -18.54 6.57 1.30
C ALA A 75 -18.09 6.33 2.75
N THR A 76 -16.83 6.63 3.07
CA THR A 76 -16.53 7.34 4.33
C THR A 76 -15.20 8.07 4.24
N ASP A 77 -15.33 9.29 3.74
CA ASP A 77 -14.64 10.48 4.25
C ASP A 77 -14.07 10.27 5.66
N THR A 78 -12.74 10.24 5.77
CA THR A 78 -12.02 10.59 6.99
C THR A 78 -10.84 11.46 6.59
N THR A 79 -11.17 12.73 6.42
CA THR A 79 -10.57 13.80 7.22
C THR A 79 -9.03 13.82 7.32
N SER A 80 -8.51 14.88 6.72
CA SER A 80 -7.37 15.64 7.23
C SER A 80 -5.98 15.05 6.99
N LEU A 81 -5.55 15.17 5.72
CA LEU A 81 -4.18 15.63 5.48
C LEU A 81 -3.93 16.88 6.35
N PRO A 82 -2.91 16.91 7.24
CA PRO A 82 -2.60 18.11 8.01
C PRO A 82 -2.23 19.23 7.02
N PRO A 83 -2.70 20.48 7.22
CA PRO A 83 -2.38 21.58 6.32
C PRO A 83 -0.87 21.80 6.31
N LEU A 84 -0.25 21.64 5.14
CA LEU A 84 1.14 22.00 4.93
C LEU A 84 1.24 23.51 4.75
N TYR A 85 1.81 24.15 5.78
CA TYR A 85 2.41 25.50 5.90
C TYR A 85 1.65 26.62 6.66
N PRO A 86 2.39 27.41 7.49
CA PRO A 86 1.87 28.45 8.35
C PRO A 86 1.99 29.86 7.72
N LYS A 87 1.27 30.84 8.28
CA LYS A 87 1.61 32.27 8.22
C LYS A 87 1.16 32.97 9.49
#